data_AF-M6I3I6-F1
#
_entry.id   AF-M6I3I6-F1
#
_cell.length_a   1.000
_cell.length_b   1.000
_cell.length_c   1.000
_cell.angle_alpha   90.00
_cell.angle_beta   90.00
_cell.angle_gamma   90.00
#
_symmetry.space_group_name_H-M   'P 1'
#
loop_
_entity.id
_entity.type
_entity.pdbx_description
1 polymer ?
#
loop_
_entity_poly.entity_id
_entity_poly.type
_entity_poly.pdbx_seq_one_letter_code
_entity_poly.pdbx_strand_id
1 'polypeptide(L)'
;MFSSSKVCNPILREQERKNMVDLQIASRGIRDKKILSAMLSIPRECFVPNSHILQAYEDKPLPIGCNQTISQPFMVAWMSLLLEVRKGDRIFEIGTGSGYQSAVLIF
;
A
#
# COMPACT_ATOMS: atom_id res chain seq x y z
N MET A 1 1.73 -7.03 25.95
CA MET A 1 2.48 -8.09 25.24
C MET A 1 3.19 -7.40 24.08
N PHE A 2 4.43 -6.95 24.30
CA PHE A 2 5.17 -6.22 23.28
C PHE A 2 5.61 -7.21 22.20
N SER A 3 4.93 -7.16 21.05
CA SER A 3 5.30 -7.93 19.86
C SER A 3 6.71 -7.53 19.45
N SER A 4 7.58 -8.53 19.26
CA SER A 4 8.90 -8.38 18.66
C SER A 4 8.84 -7.41 17.48
N SER A 5 9.72 -6.41 17.48
CA SER A 5 9.82 -5.41 16.41
C SER A 5 9.92 -6.11 15.07
N LYS A 6 8.91 -5.92 14.22
CA LYS A 6 8.90 -6.46 12.87
C LYS A 6 10.08 -5.84 12.10
N VAL A 7 11.09 -6.64 11.79
CA VAL A 7 12.13 -6.24 10.85
C VAL A 7 11.56 -6.44 9.45
N CYS A 8 11.13 -5.35 8.82
CA CYS A 8 10.70 -5.39 7.43
C CYS A 8 11.94 -5.46 6.52
N ASN A 9 12.01 -6.46 5.64
CA ASN A 9 13.03 -6.55 4.60
C ASN A 9 12.36 -6.40 3.21
N PRO A 10 12.40 -5.19 2.61
CA PRO A 10 11.70 -4.87 1.36
C PRO A 10 12.16 -5.68 0.14
N ILE A 11 13.32 -6.36 0.23
CA ILE A 11 13.90 -7.12 -0.88
C ILE A 11 13.21 -8.49 -1.01
N LEU A 12 12.70 -9.06 0.09
CA LEU A 12 12.21 -10.44 0.10
C LEU A 12 10.93 -10.65 -0.73
N ARG A 13 10.12 -9.61 -0.91
CA ARG A 13 8.79 -9.69 -1.56
C ARG A 13 8.64 -8.79 -2.77
N GLU A 14 9.77 -8.36 -3.36
CA GLU A 14 9.79 -7.45 -4.49
C GLU A 14 9.00 -7.99 -5.69
N GLN A 15 9.11 -9.29 -5.99
CA GLN A 15 8.38 -9.90 -7.10
C GLN A 15 6.86 -9.93 -6.86
N GLU A 16 6.41 -10.16 -5.64
CA GLU A 16 4.98 -10.12 -5.30
C GLU A 16 4.42 -8.69 -5.42
N ARG A 17 5.19 -7.68 -5.00
CA ARG A 17 4.86 -6.27 -5.18
C ARG A 17 4.74 -5.91 -6.66
N LYS A 18 5.70 -6.35 -7.47
CA LYS A 18 5.66 -6.14 -8.92
C LYS A 18 4.43 -6.80 -9.54
N ASN A 19 4.11 -8.03 -9.16
CA ASN A 19 2.92 -8.73 -9.63
C ASN A 19 1.64 -8.01 -9.22
N MET A 20 1.55 -7.47 -7.99
CA MET A 20 0.42 -6.65 -7.55
C MET A 20 0.24 -5.44 -8.48
N VAL A 21 1.31 -4.71 -8.77
CA VAL A 21 1.26 -3.53 -9.65
C VAL A 21 0.88 -3.90 -11.08
N ASP A 22 1.55 -4.89 -11.67
CA ASP A 22 1.36 -5.25 -13.08
C ASP A 22 0.00 -5.94 -13.32
N LEU A 23 -0.35 -6.93 -12.48
CA LEU A 23 -1.46 -7.84 -12.73
C LEU A 23 -2.77 -7.43 -12.05
N GLN A 24 -2.71 -6.67 -10.96
CA GLN A 24 -3.91 -6.32 -10.18
C GLN A 24 -4.30 -4.83 -10.33
N ILE A 25 -3.36 -3.97 -10.71
CA ILE A 25 -3.57 -2.52 -10.79
C ILE A 25 -3.51 -2.03 -12.24
N ALA A 26 -2.38 -2.21 -12.92
CA ALA A 26 -2.18 -1.73 -14.29
C ALA A 26 -3.09 -2.44 -15.30
N SER A 27 -3.26 -3.76 -15.16
CA SER A 27 -4.17 -4.57 -15.98
C SER A 27 -5.64 -4.09 -15.93
N ARG A 28 -6.01 -3.41 -14.85
CA ARG A 28 -7.37 -2.89 -14.59
C ARG A 28 -7.53 -1.41 -14.93
N GLY A 29 -6.57 -0.82 -15.65
CA GLY A 29 -6.71 0.48 -16.30
C GLY A 29 -6.00 1.65 -15.60
N ILE A 30 -5.41 1.45 -14.42
CA ILE A 30 -4.62 2.50 -13.75
C ILE A 30 -3.23 2.57 -14.42
N ARG A 31 -2.99 3.65 -15.17
CA ARG A 31 -1.74 3.83 -15.96
C ARG A 31 -0.88 5.02 -15.50
N ASP A 32 -1.28 5.71 -14.44
CA ASP A 32 -0.51 6.83 -13.90
C ASP A 32 0.84 6.34 -13.38
N LYS A 33 1.92 6.77 -14.04
CA LYS A 33 3.29 6.32 -13.73
C LYS A 33 3.74 6.71 -12.33
N LYS A 34 3.26 7.82 -11.77
CA LYS A 34 3.63 8.23 -10.41
C LYS A 34 3.00 7.29 -9.39
N ILE A 35 1.73 6.94 -9.56
CA ILE A 35 1.03 6.01 -8.68
C ILE A 35 1.67 4.62 -8.75
N LEU A 36 1.90 4.10 -9.96
CA LEU A 36 2.54 2.79 -10.12
C LEU A 36 3.96 2.79 -9.54
N SER A 37 4.74 3.87 -9.72
CA SER A 37 6.06 4.01 -9.12
C SER A 37 6.00 4.04 -7.59
N ALA A 38 5.08 4.81 -7.00
CA ALA A 38 4.92 4.87 -5.55
C ALA A 38 4.62 3.48 -4.96
N MET A 39 3.71 2.74 -5.59
CA MET A 39 3.32 1.41 -5.12
C MET A 39 4.40 0.34 -5.37
N LEU A 40 5.27 0.53 -6.39
CA LEU A 40 6.47 -0.29 -6.59
C LEU A 40 7.57 0.03 -5.57
N SER A 41 7.67 1.28 -5.12
CA SER A 41 8.74 1.69 -4.19
C SER A 41 8.38 1.42 -2.74
N ILE A 42 7.10 1.54 -2.36
CA ILE A 42 6.66 1.44 -0.96
C ILE A 42 6.30 -0.02 -0.63
N PRO A 43 7.10 -0.70 0.22
CA PRO A 43 6.87 -2.09 0.59
C PRO A 43 5.63 -2.24 1.49
N ARG A 44 4.50 -2.63 0.89
CA ARG A 44 3.22 -2.79 1.58
C ARG A 44 3.30 -3.80 2.74
N GLU A 45 4.17 -4.80 2.64
CA GLU A 45 4.44 -5.76 3.70
C GLU A 45 4.99 -5.10 4.98
N CYS A 46 5.57 -3.91 4.93
CA CYS A 46 5.96 -3.17 6.15
C CYS A 46 4.76 -2.60 6.92
N PHE A 47 3.57 -2.53 6.30
CA PHE A 47 2.36 -1.90 6.83
C PHE A 47 1.28 -2.92 7.28
N VAL A 48 1.59 -4.22 7.24
CA VAL A 48 0.69 -5.30 7.70
C VAL A 48 1.23 -5.97 8.96
N PRO A 49 0.41 -6.59 9.82
CA PRO A 49 0.88 -7.45 10.90
C PRO A 49 1.65 -8.67 10.40
N ASN A 50 2.49 -9.28 11.26
CA ASN A 50 3.28 -10.47 10.91
C ASN A 50 2.42 -11.65 10.45
N SER A 51 1.23 -11.82 11.03
CA SER A 51 0.27 -12.86 10.66
C SER A 51 -0.27 -12.74 9.23
N HIS A 52 -0.18 -11.55 8.63
CA HIS A 52 -0.71 -11.25 7.29
C HIS A 52 0.39 -10.95 6.26
N ILE A 53 1.67 -11.16 6.60
CA ILE A 53 2.79 -10.88 5.69
C ILE A 53 2.66 -11.66 4.38
N LEU A 54 2.25 -12.93 4.43
CA LEU A 54 2.09 -13.75 3.23
C LEU A 54 1.00 -13.25 2.27
N GLN A 55 0.07 -12.46 2.79
CA GLN A 55 -1.10 -11.96 2.07
C GLN A 55 -0.92 -10.48 1.69
N ALA A 56 0.22 -9.86 2.01
CA ALA A 56 0.43 -8.41 1.92
C ALA A 56 0.09 -7.82 0.54
N TYR A 57 0.28 -8.60 -0.51
CA TYR A 57 0.13 -8.24 -1.92
C TYR A 57 -1.10 -8.89 -2.59
N GLU A 58 -1.98 -9.50 -1.81
CA GLU A 58 -3.29 -9.92 -2.29
C GLU A 58 -4.20 -8.68 -2.45
N ASP A 59 -5.03 -8.68 -3.49
CA ASP A 59 -5.94 -7.57 -3.77
C ASP A 59 -7.17 -7.59 -2.85
N LYS A 60 -6.97 -7.49 -1.53
CA LYS A 60 -8.02 -7.49 -0.51
C LYS A 60 -7.64 -6.65 0.71
N PRO A 61 -8.61 -6.19 1.51
CA PRO A 61 -8.30 -5.58 2.80
C PRO A 61 -7.70 -6.62 3.77
N LEU A 62 -6.76 -6.20 4.61
CA LEU A 62 -6.17 -7.06 5.64
C LEU A 62 -6.33 -6.44 7.04
N PRO A 63 -6.60 -7.23 8.09
CA PRO A 63 -6.66 -6.72 9.45
C PRO A 63 -5.32 -6.12 9.89
N ILE A 64 -5.37 -4.98 10.59
CA ILE A 64 -4.20 -4.31 11.18
C ILE A 64 -4.29 -4.14 12.70
N GLY A 65 -5.30 -4.76 13.32
CA GLY A 65 -5.63 -4.59 14.75
C GLY A 65 -6.69 -3.52 14.99
N CYS A 66 -7.19 -3.43 16.22
CA CYS A 66 -8.19 -2.43 16.65
C CYS A 66 -9.45 -2.36 15.75
N ASN A 67 -9.89 -3.52 15.22
CA ASN A 67 -10.99 -3.63 14.24
C ASN A 67 -10.79 -2.76 12.98
N GLN A 68 -9.55 -2.43 12.63
CA GLN A 68 -9.20 -1.69 11.43
C GLN A 68 -8.59 -2.62 10.37
N THR A 69 -8.62 -2.16 9.12
CA THR A 69 -7.98 -2.83 7.99
C THR A 69 -7.10 -1.89 7.20
N ILE A 70 -6.01 -2.40 6.62
CA ILE A 70 -5.33 -1.74 5.51
C ILE A 70 -6.15 -1.98 4.24
N SER A 71 -6.43 -0.91 3.48
CA SER A 71 -7.24 -0.95 2.26
C SER A 71 -6.64 -1.86 1.20
N GLN A 72 -7.49 -2.49 0.39
CA GLN A 72 -7.12 -3.23 -0.81
C GLN A 72 -6.17 -2.43 -1.73
N PRO A 73 -5.08 -3.01 -2.26
CA PRO A 73 -4.14 -2.33 -3.16
C PRO A 73 -4.79 -1.56 -4.32
N PHE A 74 -5.72 -2.18 -5.04
CA PHE A 74 -6.40 -1.47 -6.13
C PHE A 74 -7.15 -0.22 -5.65
N MET A 75 -7.79 -0.29 -4.48
CA MET A 75 -8.49 0.86 -3.90
C MET A 75 -7.55 2.00 -3.54
N VAL A 76 -6.35 1.68 -3.02
CA VAL A 76 -5.29 2.68 -2.76
C VAL A 76 -4.90 3.39 -4.07
N ALA A 77 -4.64 2.63 -5.12
CA ALA A 77 -4.29 3.18 -6.43
C ALA A 77 -5.42 4.04 -7.02
N TRP A 78 -6.65 3.56 -6.92
CA TRP A 78 -7.84 4.21 -7.46
C TRP A 78 -8.14 5.53 -6.73
N MET A 79 -8.10 5.54 -5.41
CA MET A 79 -8.28 6.75 -4.61
C MET A 79 -7.20 7.80 -4.91
N SER A 80 -5.94 7.37 -5.04
CA SER A 80 -4.84 8.26 -5.40
C SER A 80 -4.99 8.84 -6.81
N LEU A 81 -5.52 8.05 -7.77
CA LEU A 81 -5.78 8.51 -9.13
C LEU A 81 -6.84 9.62 -9.15
N LEU A 82 -7.94 9.43 -8.42
CA LEU A 82 -9.03 10.40 -8.34
C LEU A 82 -8.63 11.72 -7.65
N LEU A 83 -7.65 11.66 -6.75
CA LEU A 83 -7.19 12.84 -6.01
C LEU A 83 -6.27 13.75 -6.84
N GLU A 84 -5.69 13.25 -7.94
CA GLU A 84 -4.81 13.97 -8.86
C GLU A 84 -3.67 14.76 -8.18
N VAL A 85 -3.08 14.17 -7.13
CA VAL A 85 -2.06 14.82 -6.28
C VAL A 85 -0.88 15.37 -7.09
N ARG A 86 -0.49 16.59 -6.77
CA ARG A 86 0.66 17.29 -7.35
C ARG A 86 1.72 17.57 -6.28
N LYS A 87 2.95 17.69 -6.73
CA LYS A 87 4.07 18.07 -5.87
C LYS A 87 3.79 19.44 -5.25
N GLY A 88 3.84 19.51 -3.92
CA GLY A 88 3.57 20.73 -3.15
C GLY A 88 2.15 20.83 -2.59
N ASP A 89 1.25 19.91 -2.98
CA ASP A 89 -0.08 19.85 -2.38
C ASP A 89 0.00 19.52 -0.89
N ARG A 90 -0.91 20.11 -0.11
CA ARG A 90 -1.11 19.77 1.30
C ARG A 90 -2.30 18.82 1.38
N ILE A 91 -2.02 17.60 1.83
CA ILE A 91 -3.00 16.52 1.87
C ILE A 91 -3.44 16.31 3.31
N PHE A 92 -4.75 16.21 3.52
CA PHE A 92 -5.33 15.81 4.79
C PHE A 92 -6.03 14.46 4.63
N GLU A 93 -5.46 13.42 5.23
CA GLU A 93 -6.02 12.08 5.26
C GLU A 93 -6.69 11.84 6.61
N ILE A 94 -7.98 11.45 6.58
CA ILE A 94 -8.70 11.03 7.78
C ILE A 94 -8.68 9.50 7.84
N GLY A 95 -8.17 8.96 8.95
CA GLY A 95 -8.06 7.51 9.16
C GLY A 95 -6.74 6.93 8.66
N THR A 96 -5.63 7.35 9.29
CA THR A 96 -4.26 6.90 8.93
C THR A 96 -4.13 5.37 8.89
N GLY A 97 -4.80 4.65 9.78
CA GLY A 97 -4.75 3.19 9.84
C GLY A 97 -3.31 2.70 9.97
N SER A 98 -2.82 1.95 8.98
CA SER A 98 -1.43 1.50 8.93
C SER A 98 -0.43 2.55 8.45
N GLY A 99 -0.91 3.62 7.79
CA GLY A 99 -0.10 4.65 7.15
C GLY A 99 0.33 4.35 5.71
N TYR A 100 -0.13 3.24 5.11
CA TYR A 100 0.26 2.85 3.76
C TYR A 100 -0.25 3.83 2.69
N GLN A 101 -1.52 4.25 2.78
CA GLN A 101 -2.09 5.24 1.86
C GLN A 101 -1.35 6.57 2.00
N SER A 102 -1.12 7.05 3.23
CA SER A 102 -0.34 8.26 3.48
C SER A 102 1.05 8.19 2.84
N ALA A 103 1.76 7.06 2.98
CA ALA A 103 3.06 6.85 2.35
C ALA A 103 2.98 6.94 0.81
N VAL A 104 1.95 6.35 0.20
CA VAL A 104 1.72 6.43 -1.26
C VAL A 104 1.44 7.86 -1.72
N LEU A 105 0.72 8.64 -0.92
CA LEU A 105 0.35 10.02 -1.26
C LEU A 105 1.51 11.02 -1.17
N ILE A 106 2.55 10.73 -0.37
CA ILE A 106 3.71 11.63 -0.17
C ILE A 106 4.95 11.21 -0.99
N PHE A 107 4.81 10.20 -1.85
CA PHE A 107 5.88 9.74 -2.74
C PHE A 107 6.17 10.74 -3.88
#